data_AF-A0A199VDS9-F1
#
_entry.id   AF-A0A199VDS9-F1
#
_cell.length_a   1.000
_cell.length_b   1.000
_cell.length_c   1.000
_cell.angle_alpha   90.00
_cell.angle_beta   90.00
_cell.angle_gamma   90.00
#
_symmetry.space_group_name_H-M   'P 1'
#
loop_
_entity.id
_entity.type
_entity.pdbx_description
1 polymer ?
#
loop_
_entity_poly.entity_id
_entity_poly.type
_entity_poly.pdbx_seq_one_letter_code
_entity_poly.pdbx_strand_id
1 'polypeptide(L)'
;MFDGAAAVPDEPLFKRVEAHERGPRLHISLVVEVSRGGGGDEGEGEPSVLEFICSAWPDSLVVHKVFPLRKKGAAVRPYMGRDFKELDAGDRRSVVEYLEERGVDDELAEFLHEYMVNKDKSELLRWLRIVESYVQK
;
A
#
# COMPACT_ATOMS: atom_id res chain seq x y z
N MET A 1 9.94 0.47 -4.68
CA MET A 1 11.11 0.06 -3.89
C MET A 1 10.60 -0.23 -2.51
N PHE A 2 11.09 -1.29 -1.86
CA PHE A 2 10.76 -1.57 -0.47
C PHE A 2 11.21 -0.41 0.42
N ASP A 3 10.34 0.02 1.32
CA ASP A 3 10.54 1.23 2.14
C ASP A 3 10.67 0.91 3.64
N GLY A 4 10.67 -0.37 3.98
CA GLY A 4 10.98 -0.84 5.32
C GLY A 4 11.27 -2.34 5.35
N ALA A 5 11.63 -2.81 6.54
CA ALA A 5 11.70 -4.24 6.85
C ALA A 5 11.22 -4.45 8.28
N ALA A 6 10.58 -5.60 8.55
CA ALA A 6 10.24 -5.97 9.90
C ALA A 6 11.52 -6.18 10.70
N ALA A 7 11.54 -5.72 11.96
CA ALA A 7 12.60 -6.10 12.88
C ALA A 7 12.57 -7.62 13.07
N VAL A 8 13.73 -8.27 13.05
CA VAL A 8 13.84 -9.69 13.39
C VAL A 8 13.40 -9.82 14.85
N PRO A 9 12.28 -10.50 15.14
CA PRO A 9 11.84 -10.64 16.52
C PRO A 9 12.83 -11.52 17.29
N ASP A 10 12.94 -11.31 18.61
CA ASP A 10 13.72 -12.18 19.50
C ASP A 10 12.97 -13.50 19.73
N GLU A 11 12.88 -14.27 18.65
CA GLU A 11 12.18 -15.56 18.60
C GLU A 11 13.15 -16.71 18.89
N PRO A 12 12.63 -17.90 19.27
CA PRO A 12 13.45 -19.07 19.50
C PRO A 12 14.34 -19.39 18.29
N LEU A 13 15.50 -20.01 18.56
CA LEU A 13 16.58 -20.19 17.60
C LEU A 13 16.14 -20.80 16.26
N PHE A 14 15.15 -21.70 16.27
CA PHE A 14 14.60 -22.31 15.04
C PHE A 14 13.94 -21.31 14.10
N LYS A 15 13.09 -20.39 14.60
CA LYS A 15 12.46 -19.35 13.77
C LYS A 15 13.47 -18.32 13.29
N ARG A 16 14.52 -18.08 14.08
CA ARG A 16 15.62 -17.19 13.67
C ARG A 16 16.40 -17.78 12.50
N VAL A 17 16.62 -19.10 12.48
CA VAL A 17 17.25 -19.79 11.35
C VAL A 17 16.34 -19.70 10.12
N GLU A 18 15.05 -20.02 10.23
CA GLU A 18 14.09 -19.89 9.11
C GLU A 18 13.99 -18.45 8.57
N ALA A 19 13.96 -17.44 9.46
CA ALA A 19 13.97 -16.04 9.05
C ALA A 19 15.27 -15.64 8.34
N HIS A 20 16.40 -16.23 8.73
CA HIS A 20 17.68 -15.99 8.08
C HIS A 20 17.75 -16.61 6.68
N GLU A 21 17.07 -17.74 6.46
CA GLU A 21 16.95 -18.39 5.15
C GLU A 21 15.96 -17.65 4.24
N ARG A 22 14.85 -17.14 4.78
CA ARG A 22 13.85 -16.38 4.02
C ARG A 22 14.29 -14.95 3.71
N GLY A 23 15.31 -14.43 4.40
CA GLY A 23 15.76 -13.06 4.26
C GLY A 23 14.86 -12.06 5.01
N PRO A 24 15.14 -10.74 4.89
CA PRO A 24 14.38 -9.73 5.59
C PRO A 24 12.92 -9.71 5.12
N ARG A 25 11.97 -9.60 6.06
CA ARG A 25 10.55 -9.40 5.72
C ARG A 25 10.35 -7.95 5.30
N LEU A 26 10.40 -7.71 4.00
CA LEU A 26 10.34 -6.37 3.42
C LEU A 26 8.93 -5.77 3.51
N HIS A 27 8.86 -4.45 3.48
CA HIS A 27 7.63 -3.67 3.56
C HIS A 27 7.47 -2.79 2.31
N ILE A 28 6.22 -2.61 1.89
CA ILE A 28 5.81 -1.68 0.84
C ILE A 28 4.69 -0.80 1.42
N SER A 29 4.88 0.52 1.45
CA SER A 29 3.77 1.46 1.65
C SER A 29 2.91 1.57 0.40
N LEU A 30 1.60 1.42 0.57
CA LEU A 30 0.60 1.60 -0.48
C LEU A 30 -0.40 2.69 -0.10
N VAL A 31 -0.74 3.49 -1.10
CA VAL A 31 -1.87 4.43 -1.02
C VAL A 31 -2.92 3.94 -2.00
N VAL A 32 -4.09 3.61 -1.48
CA VAL A 32 -5.22 3.14 -2.28
C VAL A 32 -6.24 4.25 -2.34
N GLU A 33 -6.56 4.69 -3.56
CA GLU A 33 -7.59 5.69 -3.81
C GLU A 33 -8.79 5.01 -4.48
N VAL A 34 -9.96 5.11 -3.86
CA VAL A 34 -11.21 4.61 -4.41
C VAL A 34 -12.13 5.80 -4.70
N SER A 35 -12.31 6.11 -5.98
CA SER A 35 -13.19 7.19 -6.43
C SER A 35 -14.57 6.66 -6.80
N ARG A 36 -15.63 7.28 -6.29
CA ARG A 36 -16.99 7.07 -6.79
C ARG A 36 -17.30 8.14 -7.83
N GLY A 37 -17.54 7.72 -9.08
CA GLY A 37 -18.01 8.60 -10.15
C GLY A 37 -19.35 9.24 -9.76
N GLY A 38 -19.49 10.54 -10.02
CA GLY A 38 -20.76 11.25 -9.86
C GLY A 38 -21.76 10.77 -10.92
N GLY A 39 -22.45 9.66 -10.63
CA GLY A 39 -23.47 9.11 -11.52
C GLY A 39 -24.74 9.96 -11.43
N GLY A 40 -25.08 10.61 -12.54
CA GLY A 40 -26.40 11.21 -12.73
C GLY A 40 -27.45 10.12 -12.94
N ASP A 41 -28.36 10.01 -11.97
CA ASP A 41 -29.81 9.99 -12.15
C ASP A 41 -30.39 10.35 -10.77
N GLU A 42 -31.13 11.45 -10.69
CA GLU A 42 -31.86 11.94 -9.51
C GLU A 42 -31.08 12.17 -8.18
N GLY A 43 -29.84 12.66 -8.23
CA GLY A 43 -29.18 13.17 -7.02
C GLY A 43 -27.82 13.83 -7.27
N GLU A 44 -27.76 15.14 -7.09
CA GLU A 44 -26.56 15.98 -7.17
C GLU A 44 -25.50 15.61 -6.09
N GLY A 45 -24.83 14.48 -6.27
CA GLY A 45 -23.75 14.03 -5.39
C GLY A 45 -22.39 14.47 -5.90
N GLU A 46 -21.71 15.32 -5.14
CA GLU A 46 -20.30 15.67 -5.38
C GLU A 46 -19.42 14.40 -5.48
N PRO A 47 -18.42 14.36 -6.40
CA PRO A 47 -17.47 13.26 -6.47
C PRO A 47 -16.80 13.03 -5.13
N SER A 48 -16.88 11.79 -4.65
CA SER A 48 -16.34 11.36 -3.36
C SER A 48 -15.20 10.38 -3.60
N VAL A 49 -14.14 10.54 -2.82
CA VAL A 49 -12.93 9.72 -2.89
C VAL A 49 -12.61 9.23 -1.49
N LEU A 50 -12.28 7.95 -1.37
CA LEU A 50 -11.72 7.37 -0.16
C LEU A 50 -10.25 7.06 -0.39
N GLU A 51 -9.38 7.55 0.48
CA GLU A 51 -7.96 7.22 0.48
C GLU A 51 -7.65 6.33 1.68
N PHE A 52 -6.90 5.26 1.43
CA PHE A 52 -6.44 4.31 2.44
C PHE A 52 -4.93 4.25 2.42
N ILE A 53 -4.32 4.31 3.60
CA ILE A 53 -2.88 4.10 3.76
C ILE A 53 -2.68 2.67 4.25
N CYS A 54 -1.99 1.87 3.45
CA CYS A 54 -1.82 0.44 3.67
C CYS A 54 -0.32 0.08 3.72
N SER A 55 -0.02 -1.00 4.43
CA SER A 55 1.28 -1.64 4.47
C SER A 55 1.15 -3.04 3.88
N ALA A 56 1.81 -3.30 2.76
CA ALA A 56 1.92 -4.65 2.22
C ALA A 56 3.22 -5.31 2.72
N TRP A 57 3.01 -6.41 3.42
CA TRP A 57 4.02 -7.40 3.77
C TRP A 57 3.91 -8.58 2.79
N PRO A 58 4.89 -9.49 2.74
CA PRO A 58 4.86 -10.61 1.80
C PRO A 58 3.64 -11.52 1.94
N ASP A 59 3.05 -11.53 3.14
CA ASP A 59 2.00 -12.45 3.58
C ASP A 59 0.73 -11.74 4.06
N SER A 60 0.70 -10.41 4.06
CA SER A 60 -0.43 -9.66 4.63
C SER A 60 -0.51 -8.22 4.15
N LEU A 61 -1.72 -7.73 3.91
CA LEU A 61 -2.02 -6.31 3.66
C LEU A 61 -2.73 -5.70 4.88
N VAL A 62 -2.13 -4.63 5.44
CA VAL A 62 -2.64 -3.99 6.67
C VAL A 62 -3.05 -2.55 6.41
N VAL A 63 -4.30 -2.22 6.69
CA VAL A 63 -4.82 -0.84 6.65
C VAL A 63 -4.40 -0.08 7.91
N HIS A 64 -3.81 1.09 7.74
CA HIS A 64 -3.41 1.98 8.83
C HIS A 64 -4.36 3.15 9.03
N LYS A 65 -4.76 3.81 7.94
CA LYS A 65 -5.58 5.03 8.01
C LYS A 65 -6.60 5.07 6.89
N VAL A 66 -7.74 5.68 7.21
CA VAL A 66 -8.84 5.92 6.27
C VAL A 66 -9.13 7.40 6.21
N PHE A 67 -9.17 7.97 5.00
CA PHE A 67 -9.42 9.37 4.74
C PHE A 67 -10.63 9.53 3.81
N PRO A 68 -11.72 10.18 4.27
CA PRO A 68 -12.74 10.67 3.38
C PRO A 68 -12.27 11.95 2.70
N LEU A 69 -11.97 11.90 1.39
CA LEU A 69 -11.68 13.07 0.58
C LEU A 69 -12.91 13.52 -0.19
N ARG A 70 -13.27 14.78 -0.04
CA ARG A 70 -14.19 15.46 -0.97
C ARG A 70 -13.34 16.09 -2.05
N LYS A 71 -13.64 15.85 -3.32
CA LYS A 71 -12.89 16.39 -4.45
C LYS A 71 -13.25 17.87 -4.65
N LYS A 72 -12.92 18.73 -3.68
CA LYS A 72 -13.03 20.19 -3.80
C LYS A 72 -11.61 20.77 -3.74
N GLY A 73 -11.23 21.47 -4.80
CA GLY A 73 -9.84 21.78 -5.16
C GLY A 73 -8.95 22.23 -4.01
N ALA A 74 -7.69 21.75 -4.05
CA ALA A 74 -6.55 22.20 -3.24
C ALA A 74 -6.88 22.66 -1.81
N ALA A 75 -7.75 21.94 -1.11
CA ALA A 75 -8.04 22.20 0.29
C ALA A 75 -7.12 21.33 1.14
N VAL A 76 -6.29 22.01 1.93
CA VAL A 76 -5.66 21.51 3.16
C VAL A 76 -6.45 20.33 3.72
N ARG A 77 -5.83 19.15 3.89
CA ARG A 77 -6.47 17.97 4.52
C ARG A 77 -7.11 18.43 5.84
N PRO A 78 -8.44 18.67 5.92
CA PRO A 78 -9.03 19.24 7.12
C PRO A 78 -9.06 18.21 8.26
N TYR A 79 -8.86 16.96 7.89
CA TYR A 79 -8.93 15.79 8.74
C TYR A 79 -7.69 14.91 8.48
N MET A 80 -7.00 14.52 9.55
CA MET A 80 -5.78 13.69 9.53
C MET A 80 -6.06 12.20 9.26
N GLY A 81 -7.29 11.86 8.82
CA GLY A 81 -7.77 10.50 8.71
C GLY A 81 -8.08 9.91 10.08
N ARG A 82 -8.91 8.86 10.14
CA ARG A 82 -9.07 8.07 11.36
C ARG A 82 -8.04 6.96 11.35
N ASP A 83 -7.38 6.72 12.48
CA ASP A 83 -6.56 5.53 12.64
C ASP A 83 -7.46 4.30 12.59
N PHE A 84 -7.09 3.32 11.75
CA PHE A 84 -7.87 2.10 11.57
C PHE A 84 -8.06 1.33 12.89
N LYS A 85 -7.09 1.45 13.80
CA LYS A 85 -7.15 0.84 15.14
C LYS A 85 -8.22 1.46 16.05
N GLU A 86 -8.61 2.71 15.81
CA GLU A 86 -9.64 3.43 16.58
C GLU A 86 -11.07 3.14 16.07
N LEU A 87 -11.21 2.52 14.89
CA LEU A 87 -12.49 2.02 14.41
C LEU A 87 -12.96 0.85 15.27
N ASP A 88 -14.27 0.71 15.40
CA ASP A 88 -14.85 -0.44 16.07
C ASP A 88 -14.59 -1.73 15.25
N ALA A 89 -14.82 -2.89 15.86
CA ALA A 89 -14.54 -4.15 15.18
C ALA A 89 -15.45 -4.39 13.95
N GLY A 90 -16.65 -3.79 13.90
CA GLY A 90 -17.57 -3.91 12.77
C GLY A 90 -17.09 -3.12 11.58
N ASP A 91 -16.79 -1.84 11.80
CA ASP A 91 -16.26 -0.89 10.83
C ASP A 91 -14.90 -1.34 10.27
N ARG A 92 -14.04 -1.92 11.12
CA ARG A 92 -12.77 -2.49 10.63
C ARG A 92 -12.99 -3.62 9.64
N ARG A 93 -13.94 -4.53 9.92
CA ARG A 93 -14.26 -5.64 9.02
C ARG A 93 -14.85 -5.14 7.71
N SER A 94 -15.79 -4.18 7.76
CA SER A 94 -16.41 -3.64 6.55
C SER A 94 -15.42 -2.90 5.67
N VAL A 95 -14.44 -2.19 6.25
CA VAL A 95 -13.35 -1.57 5.49
C VAL A 95 -12.45 -2.60 4.81
N VAL A 96 -12.11 -3.69 5.49
CA VAL A 96 -11.30 -4.77 4.91
C VAL A 96 -12.08 -5.45 3.78
N GLU A 97 -13.33 -5.86 4.03
CA GLU A 97 -14.20 -6.46 3.03
C GLU A 97 -14.39 -5.55 1.81
N TYR A 98 -14.59 -4.25 2.02
CA TYR A 98 -14.69 -3.25 0.94
C TYR A 98 -13.45 -3.19 0.04
N LEU A 99 -12.26 -3.35 0.63
CA LEU A 99 -10.99 -3.34 -0.09
C LEU A 99 -10.74 -4.67 -0.81
N GLU A 100 -11.03 -5.80 -0.15
CA GLU A 100 -10.94 -7.14 -0.73
C GLU A 100 -11.85 -7.28 -1.96
N GLU A 101 -13.08 -6.79 -1.92
CA GLU A 101 -14.00 -6.75 -3.08
C GLU A 101 -13.43 -5.99 -4.29
N ARG A 102 -12.45 -5.11 -4.06
CA ARG A 102 -11.78 -4.30 -5.10
C ARG A 102 -10.42 -4.88 -5.49
N GLY A 103 -10.08 -6.08 -5.00
CA GLY A 103 -8.80 -6.74 -5.25
C GLY A 103 -7.64 -6.11 -4.48
N VAL A 104 -7.92 -5.44 -3.36
CA VAL A 104 -6.90 -4.95 -2.44
C VAL A 104 -6.87 -5.88 -1.23
N ASP A 105 -6.13 -6.98 -1.41
CA ASP A 105 -6.05 -8.11 -0.47
C ASP A 105 -4.60 -8.61 -0.31
N ASP A 106 -4.45 -9.75 0.35
CA ASP A 106 -3.14 -10.39 0.58
C ASP A 106 -2.52 -10.93 -0.72
N GLU A 107 -3.33 -11.31 -1.72
CA GLU A 107 -2.84 -11.74 -3.04
C GLU A 107 -2.21 -10.58 -3.81
N LEU A 108 -2.80 -9.38 -3.73
CA LEU A 108 -2.18 -8.17 -4.25
C LEU A 108 -0.84 -7.88 -3.56
N ALA A 109 -0.75 -8.10 -2.25
CA ALA A 109 0.50 -7.91 -1.51
C ALA A 109 1.60 -8.85 -2.02
N GLU A 110 1.30 -10.14 -2.18
CA GLU A 110 2.23 -11.12 -2.75
C GLU A 110 2.69 -10.72 -4.16
N PHE A 111 1.75 -10.37 -5.03
CA PHE A 111 2.05 -9.90 -6.38
C PHE A 111 2.97 -8.67 -6.39
N LEU A 112 2.72 -7.70 -5.51
CA LEU A 112 3.52 -6.49 -5.42
C LEU A 112 4.96 -6.78 -4.96
N HIS A 113 5.15 -7.77 -4.08
CA HIS A 113 6.48 -8.20 -3.66
C HIS A 113 7.26 -8.80 -4.82
N GLU A 114 6.67 -9.70 -5.60
CA GLU A 114 7.29 -10.24 -6.81
C GLU A 114 7.60 -9.15 -7.85
N TYR A 115 6.61 -8.28 -8.08
CA TYR A 115 6.74 -7.16 -9.02
C TYR A 115 7.86 -6.20 -8.62
N MET A 116 7.98 -5.86 -7.32
CA MET A 116 9.04 -4.97 -6.83
C MET A 116 10.44 -5.55 -7.02
N VAL A 117 10.63 -6.85 -6.83
CA VAL A 117 11.92 -7.52 -7.09
C VAL A 117 12.32 -7.39 -8.56
N ASN A 118 11.37 -7.58 -9.48
CA ASN A 118 11.64 -7.43 -10.91
C ASN A 118 11.84 -5.97 -11.32
N LYS A 119 11.03 -5.06 -10.76
CA LYS A 119 11.14 -3.62 -11.02
C LYS A 119 12.48 -3.06 -10.58
N ASP A 120 12.97 -3.45 -9.40
CA ASP A 120 14.26 -2.96 -8.88
C ASP A 120 15.41 -3.25 -9.85
N LYS A 121 15.50 -4.51 -10.33
CA LYS A 121 16.48 -4.93 -11.35
C LYS A 121 16.33 -4.15 -12.65
N SER A 122 15.09 -3.98 -13.11
CA SER A 122 14.79 -3.31 -14.39
C SER A 122 15.13 -1.81 -14.36
N GLU A 123 14.80 -1.13 -13.26
CA GLU A 123 15.12 0.29 -13.07
C GLU A 123 16.62 0.53 -12.90
N LEU A 124 17.34 -0.37 -12.20
CA LEU A 124 18.80 -0.28 -12.09
C LEU A 124 19.47 -0.35 -13.48
N LEU A 125 19.07 -1.32 -14.31
CA LEU A 125 19.60 -1.44 -15.68
C LEU A 125 19.26 -0.22 -16.52
N ARG A 126 18.02 0.28 -16.43
CA ARG A 126 17.60 1.50 -17.11
C ARG A 126 18.43 2.69 -16.68
N TRP A 127 18.67 2.85 -15.37
CA TRP A 127 19.48 3.93 -14.82
C TRP A 127 20.94 3.85 -15.28
N LEU A 128 21.54 2.66 -15.26
CA LEU A 128 22.92 2.46 -15.75
C LEU A 128 23.06 2.83 -17.24
N ARG A 129 22.08 2.46 -18.08
CA ARG A 129 22.05 2.87 -19.50
C ARG A 129 21.95 4.39 -19.65
N ILE A 130 21.18 5.06 -18.78
CA ILE A 130 21.11 6.52 -18.77
C ILE A 130 22.49 7.09 -18.42
N VAL A 131 23.14 6.62 -17.36
CA VAL A 131 24.49 7.07 -16.96
C VAL A 131 25.51 6.85 -18.08
N GLU A 132 25.52 5.69 -18.72
CA GLU A 132 26.38 5.39 -19.86
C GLU A 132 26.24 6.44 -20.97
N SER A 133 25.00 6.83 -21.30
CA SER A 133 24.73 7.86 -22.32
C SER A 133 25.24 9.25 -21.97
N TYR A 134 25.46 9.56 -20.69
CA TYR A 134 26.07 10.81 -20.24
C TYR A 134 27.60 10.76 -20.25
N VAL A 135 28.20 9.59 -20.00
CA VAL A 135 29.66 9.40 -20.00
C VAL A 135 30.23 9.26 -21.42
N GLN A 136 29.45 8.72 -22.36
CA GLN A 136 29.84 8.59 -23.76
C GLN A 136 29.68 9.90 -24.58
N LYS A 137 29.24 10.99 -23.95
CA LYS A 137 29.24 12.35 -24.51
C LYS A 137 30.51 13.09 -24.14
#